data_AF-A0A2V5J6B4-F1
#
_entry.id   AF-A0A2V5J6B4-F1
#
_cell.length_a   1.000
_cell.length_b   1.000
_cell.length_c   1.000
_cell.angle_alpha   90.00
_cell.angle_beta   90.00
_cell.angle_gamma   90.00
#
_symmetry.space_group_name_H-M   'P 1'
#
loop_
_entity.id
_entity.type
_entity.pdbx_description
1 polymer ?
#
loop_
_entity_poly.entity_id
_entity_poly.type
_entity_poly.pdbx_seq_one_letter_code
_entity_poly.pdbx_strand_id
1 'polypeptide(L)'
;KIGFTTPEAEWFGHMKEKIYEIFLSSSFGSRPYWNQDAVIYAFEEHLSGKSSGSTMVFWRLINTELWLREFFDEPEVKAGIEGKSDYIPNADKQLDITVPDNAGTFRRYPLRTEVFYKETDFDPTVMTYVKRFFDGLPAAGTEHATATTDAPWYLFVSEKIVAMTQGRSIPVWDIKVSNAARIFSKFVTRNPGGIGLASPWSMQLAIDEVGLPKIMYASARSVIGKLQGKSGVFYEVVGHNINAIDGAAGYQVGTSTHSVKYAPIDPDGVAARLSALVRATVPAEYAATFAGTAIMDANDLGVVALGHDTGLSKTVLQDIFRDNPQGQTTETTPMSLVFTQK
;
A
#
# COMPACT_ATOMS: atom_id res chain seq x y z
N LYS A 1 33.05 -28.64 30.91
CA LYS A 1 31.73 -27.97 30.74
C LYS A 1 31.52 -27.78 29.25
N ILE A 2 30.69 -28.59 28.61
CA ILE A 2 30.17 -28.25 27.29
C ILE A 2 29.29 -27.03 27.55
N GLY A 3 29.78 -25.85 27.17
CA GLY A 3 28.99 -24.62 27.30
C GLY A 3 27.72 -24.82 26.50
N PHE A 4 26.57 -24.51 27.09
CA PHE A 4 25.32 -24.45 26.35
C PHE A 4 25.55 -23.54 25.14
N THR A 5 25.49 -24.09 23.94
CA THR A 5 25.50 -23.29 22.73
C THR A 5 24.23 -22.46 22.73
N THR A 6 24.36 -21.15 22.68
CA THR A 6 23.24 -20.22 22.55
C THR A 6 22.33 -20.71 21.41
N PRO A 7 21.01 -20.85 21.61
CA PRO A 7 20.09 -21.36 20.60
C PRO A 7 19.80 -20.27 19.55
N GLU A 8 20.85 -19.76 18.91
CA GLU A 8 20.79 -18.61 18.01
C GLU A 8 19.81 -18.88 16.86
N ALA A 9 19.84 -20.06 16.26
CA ALA A 9 18.94 -20.42 15.16
C ALA A 9 17.44 -20.34 15.57
N GLU A 10 17.10 -20.74 16.79
CA GLU A 10 15.74 -20.64 17.32
C GLU A 10 15.35 -19.16 17.54
N TRP A 11 16.29 -18.36 18.06
CA TRP A 11 16.08 -16.93 18.24
C TRP A 11 15.86 -16.20 16.91
N PHE A 12 16.64 -16.52 15.86
CA PHE A 12 16.43 -15.96 14.53
C PHE A 12 15.05 -16.31 13.96
N GLY A 13 14.54 -17.52 14.25
CA GLY A 13 13.18 -17.91 13.91
C GLY A 13 12.12 -17.07 14.62
N HIS A 14 12.24 -16.90 15.94
CA HIS A 14 11.29 -16.12 16.75
C HIS A 14 11.38 -14.61 16.50
N MET A 15 12.55 -14.10 16.13
CA MET A 15 12.81 -12.68 15.88
C MET A 15 12.77 -12.32 14.39
N LYS A 16 12.33 -13.24 13.52
CA LYS A 16 12.40 -13.06 12.05
C LYS A 16 11.84 -11.71 11.61
N GLU A 17 10.71 -11.28 12.18
CA GLU A 17 10.01 -10.04 11.80
C GLU A 17 10.91 -8.82 12.04
N LYS A 18 11.43 -8.67 13.27
CA LYS A 18 12.35 -7.59 13.65
C LYS A 18 13.63 -7.58 12.81
N ILE A 19 14.12 -8.76 12.44
CA ILE A 19 15.33 -8.89 11.64
C ILE A 19 15.07 -8.52 10.18
N TYR A 20 13.92 -8.91 9.64
CA TYR A 20 13.46 -8.46 8.33
C TYR A 20 13.26 -6.94 8.29
N GLU A 21 12.66 -6.33 9.32
CA GLU A 21 12.53 -4.86 9.43
C GLU A 21 13.89 -4.16 9.32
N ILE A 22 14.93 -4.73 9.94
CA ILE A 22 16.29 -4.20 9.83
C ILE A 22 16.84 -4.38 8.42
N PHE A 23 16.83 -5.61 7.89
CA PHE A 23 17.44 -5.91 6.59
C PHE A 23 16.70 -5.32 5.39
N LEU A 24 15.42 -5.00 5.53
CA LEU A 24 14.59 -4.37 4.49
C LEU A 24 14.51 -2.85 4.63
N SER A 25 15.14 -2.24 5.63
CA SER A 25 15.07 -0.79 5.78
C SER A 25 15.82 -0.07 4.66
N SER A 26 15.40 1.16 4.37
CA SER A 26 16.10 2.05 3.44
C SER A 26 17.53 2.38 3.90
N SER A 27 17.74 2.51 5.22
CA SER A 27 19.07 2.74 5.80
C SER A 27 20.01 1.56 5.51
N PHE A 28 19.54 0.32 5.70
CA PHE A 28 20.35 -0.88 5.48
C PHE A 28 20.65 -1.06 4.00
N GLY A 29 19.66 -0.88 3.13
CA GLY A 29 19.81 -1.00 1.68
C GLY A 29 20.71 0.06 1.04
N SER A 30 20.80 1.25 1.63
CA SER A 30 21.65 2.34 1.12
C SER A 30 23.11 2.25 1.56
N ARG A 31 23.46 1.36 2.50
CA ARG A 31 24.85 1.21 2.95
C ARG A 31 25.73 0.61 1.84
N PRO A 32 26.96 1.12 1.64
CA PRO A 32 27.88 0.56 0.65
C PRO A 32 28.57 -0.74 1.10
N TYR A 33 28.37 -1.16 2.36
CA TYR A 33 29.16 -2.22 3.00
C TYR A 33 28.65 -3.64 2.69
N TRP A 34 27.40 -3.79 2.27
CA TRP A 34 26.78 -5.09 2.02
C TRP A 34 25.79 -5.03 0.87
N ASN A 35 25.56 -6.19 0.26
CA ASN A 35 24.53 -6.37 -0.74
C ASN A 35 23.23 -6.84 -0.04
N GLN A 36 22.24 -5.96 0.02
CA GLN A 36 20.97 -6.22 0.72
C GLN A 36 20.26 -7.49 0.20
N ASP A 37 20.15 -7.67 -1.12
CA ASP A 37 19.50 -8.83 -1.75
C ASP A 37 20.18 -10.14 -1.31
N ALA A 38 21.51 -10.14 -1.30
CA ALA A 38 22.29 -11.30 -0.91
C ALA A 38 22.13 -11.63 0.58
N VAL A 39 22.06 -10.62 1.44
CA VAL A 39 21.81 -10.80 2.88
C VAL A 39 20.42 -11.39 3.12
N ILE A 40 19.40 -10.82 2.51
CA ILE A 40 18.02 -11.27 2.64
C ILE A 40 17.88 -12.71 2.11
N TYR A 41 18.45 -12.99 0.94
CA TYR A 41 18.44 -14.34 0.37
C TYR A 41 19.13 -15.34 1.30
N ALA A 42 20.30 -14.99 1.85
CA ALA A 42 21.00 -15.86 2.80
C ALA A 42 20.17 -16.08 4.07
N PHE A 43 19.46 -15.06 4.54
CA PHE A 43 18.57 -15.15 5.70
C PHE A 43 17.36 -16.05 5.43
N GLU A 44 16.73 -15.94 4.26
CA GLU A 44 15.65 -16.85 3.81
C GLU A 44 16.10 -18.32 3.73
N GLU A 45 17.27 -18.58 3.17
CA GLU A 45 17.82 -19.93 3.07
C GLU A 45 18.17 -20.49 4.46
N HIS A 46 18.57 -19.63 5.41
CA HIS A 46 18.76 -20.01 6.80
C HIS A 46 17.43 -20.37 7.49
N LEU A 47 16.42 -19.50 7.40
CA LEU A 47 15.09 -19.74 8.01
C LEU A 47 14.38 -20.96 7.42
N SER A 48 14.63 -21.30 6.16
CA SER A 48 14.07 -22.49 5.50
C SER A 48 14.85 -23.78 5.77
N GLY A 49 15.92 -23.72 6.57
CA GLY A 49 16.75 -24.88 6.92
C GLY A 49 17.61 -25.41 5.77
N LYS A 50 17.67 -24.68 4.63
CA LYS A 50 18.45 -25.05 3.45
C LYS A 50 19.93 -24.67 3.57
N SER A 51 20.26 -23.77 4.49
CA SER A 51 21.62 -23.33 4.74
C SER A 51 21.91 -23.25 6.24
N SER A 52 22.99 -23.91 6.68
CA SER A 52 23.57 -23.72 8.01
C SER A 52 24.42 -22.44 8.08
N GLY A 53 23.94 -21.36 7.44
CA GLY A 53 24.62 -20.07 7.43
C GLY A 53 25.05 -19.70 8.85
N SER A 54 26.28 -19.21 8.99
CA SER A 54 26.81 -18.82 10.30
C SER A 54 25.94 -17.68 10.84
N THR A 55 25.14 -17.98 11.86
CA THR A 55 24.29 -17.02 12.60
C THR A 55 25.08 -15.79 13.04
N MET A 56 26.38 -15.96 13.28
CA MET A 56 27.33 -14.88 13.56
C MET A 56 27.41 -13.79 12.49
N VAL A 57 27.24 -14.13 11.21
CA VAL A 57 27.24 -13.14 10.12
C VAL A 57 26.02 -12.23 10.23
N PHE A 58 24.83 -12.80 10.45
CA PHE A 58 23.61 -12.01 10.65
C PHE A 58 23.72 -11.14 11.90
N TRP A 59 24.25 -11.67 13.00
CA TRP A 59 24.49 -10.87 14.20
C TRP A 59 25.42 -9.68 13.95
N ARG A 60 26.51 -9.87 13.19
CA ARG A 60 27.42 -8.78 12.84
C ARG A 60 26.71 -7.71 12.02
N LEU A 61 25.96 -8.10 10.99
CA LEU A 61 25.21 -7.17 10.15
C LEU A 61 24.17 -6.38 10.96
N ILE A 62 23.40 -7.06 11.82
CA ILE A 62 22.39 -6.43 12.69
C ILE A 62 23.06 -5.43 13.63
N ASN A 63 24.08 -5.84 14.37
CA ASN A 63 24.73 -4.96 15.35
C ASN A 63 25.41 -3.76 14.67
N THR A 64 26.07 -3.97 13.53
CA THR A 64 26.68 -2.87 12.78
C THR A 64 25.62 -1.90 12.26
N GLU A 65 24.51 -2.38 11.71
CA GLU A 65 23.44 -1.50 11.24
C GLU A 65 22.79 -0.71 12.38
N LEU A 66 22.50 -1.36 13.52
CA LEU A 66 21.91 -0.66 14.67
C LEU A 66 22.86 0.39 15.23
N TRP A 67 24.17 0.12 15.27
CA TRP A 67 25.17 1.10 15.65
C TRP A 67 25.23 2.28 14.66
N LEU A 68 25.17 2.02 13.35
CA LEU A 68 25.13 3.09 12.36
C LEU A 68 23.89 3.98 12.51
N ARG A 69 22.71 3.38 12.74
CA ARG A 69 21.47 4.14 12.98
C ARG A 69 21.56 5.04 14.21
N GLU A 70 22.10 4.53 15.30
CA GLU A 70 22.18 5.27 16.57
C GLU A 70 23.17 6.45 16.49
N PHE A 71 24.31 6.26 15.84
CA PHE A 71 25.43 7.21 15.93
C PHE A 71 25.66 8.06 14.68
N PHE A 72 25.06 7.71 13.53
CA PHE A 72 25.32 8.39 12.25
C PHE A 72 24.08 8.85 11.51
N ASP A 73 22.94 8.19 11.70
CA ASP A 73 21.72 8.57 11.00
C ASP A 73 20.99 9.70 11.76
N GLU A 74 20.44 10.65 11.03
CA GLU A 74 19.51 11.62 11.61
C GLU A 74 18.18 10.93 11.93
N PRO A 75 17.51 11.29 13.04
CA PRO A 75 16.22 10.74 13.37
C PRO A 75 15.21 11.03 12.25
N GLU A 76 14.48 9.99 11.85
CA GLU A 76 13.51 10.08 10.77
C GLU A 76 12.40 11.09 11.14
N VAL A 77 12.22 12.12 10.32
CA VAL A 77 11.12 13.08 10.47
C VAL A 77 9.84 12.38 10.04
N LYS A 78 9.04 11.94 11.02
CA LYS A 78 7.71 11.37 10.75
C LYS A 78 6.82 12.43 10.13
N ALA A 79 6.29 12.17 8.93
CA ALA A 79 5.35 13.07 8.30
C ALA A 79 3.99 13.05 9.02
N GLY A 80 3.25 14.14 8.89
CA GLY A 80 1.93 14.28 9.49
C GLY A 80 1.90 15.30 10.64
N ILE A 81 0.69 15.66 11.01
CA ILE A 81 0.42 16.67 12.03
C ILE A 81 -0.08 15.95 13.29
N GLU A 82 0.61 16.13 14.42
CA GLU A 82 0.18 15.56 15.69
C GLU A 82 -1.20 16.14 16.07
N GLY A 83 -2.15 15.28 16.47
CA GLY A 83 -3.51 15.71 16.80
C GLY A 83 -4.34 16.29 15.64
N LYS A 84 -3.90 16.15 14.39
CA LYS A 84 -4.64 16.59 13.18
C LYS A 84 -6.13 16.18 13.22
N SER A 85 -7.02 17.16 13.06
CA SER A 85 -8.45 16.92 12.84
C SER A 85 -8.75 16.59 11.37
N ASP A 86 -9.96 16.11 11.10
CA ASP A 86 -10.41 15.77 9.74
C ASP A 86 -10.60 16.99 8.83
N TYR A 87 -10.59 18.20 9.41
CA TYR A 87 -10.83 19.48 8.72
C TYR A 87 -9.56 20.20 8.28
N ILE A 88 -8.40 19.68 8.65
CA ILE A 88 -7.10 20.23 8.31
C ILE A 88 -6.50 19.37 7.18
N PRO A 89 -5.81 19.93 6.19
CA PRO A 89 -5.12 19.11 5.20
C PRO A 89 -3.94 18.36 5.84
N ASN A 90 -3.40 17.36 5.13
CA ASN A 90 -2.09 16.81 5.51
C ASN A 90 -0.99 17.85 5.27
N ALA A 91 0.18 17.65 5.89
CA ALA A 91 1.34 18.52 5.69
C ALA A 91 1.64 18.69 4.19
N ASP A 92 1.88 19.93 3.78
CA ASP A 92 2.16 20.32 2.39
C ASP A 92 1.05 20.01 1.36
N LYS A 93 -0.16 19.66 1.81
CA LYS A 93 -1.33 19.43 0.95
C LYS A 93 -2.38 20.54 1.12
N GLN A 94 -3.30 20.61 0.18
CA GLN A 94 -4.45 21.53 0.20
C GLN A 94 -5.76 20.74 0.22
N LEU A 95 -6.77 21.25 0.93
CA LEU A 95 -8.10 20.64 0.90
C LEU A 95 -8.71 20.77 -0.50
N ASP A 96 -8.57 21.94 -1.12
CA ASP A 96 -9.20 22.25 -2.39
C ASP A 96 -8.28 21.89 -3.57
N ILE A 97 -8.88 21.27 -4.59
CA ILE A 97 -8.23 21.02 -5.89
C ILE A 97 -9.17 21.37 -7.03
N THR A 98 -8.65 22.06 -8.03
CA THR A 98 -9.35 22.25 -9.31
C THR A 98 -8.94 21.13 -10.27
N VAL A 99 -9.94 20.41 -10.76
CA VAL A 99 -9.79 19.31 -11.70
C VAL A 99 -9.84 19.87 -13.14
N PRO A 100 -9.01 19.35 -14.07
CA PRO A 100 -9.04 19.74 -15.48
C PRO A 100 -10.41 19.54 -16.17
N ASP A 101 -10.48 19.96 -17.43
CA ASP A 101 -11.62 19.70 -18.34
C ASP A 101 -12.99 20.17 -17.83
N ASN A 102 -13.01 21.27 -17.07
CA ASN A 102 -14.21 21.87 -16.48
C ASN A 102 -14.98 20.95 -15.51
N ALA A 103 -14.32 19.92 -14.95
CA ALA A 103 -14.95 19.05 -13.95
C ALA A 103 -15.22 19.75 -12.61
N GLY A 104 -14.61 20.93 -12.38
CA GLY A 104 -14.87 21.80 -11.25
C GLY A 104 -13.82 21.73 -10.14
N THR A 105 -14.14 22.35 -9.01
CA THR A 105 -13.30 22.35 -7.81
C THR A 105 -13.89 21.40 -6.77
N PHE A 106 -13.03 20.66 -6.08
CA PHE A 106 -13.41 19.70 -5.05
C PHE A 106 -12.65 20.01 -3.76
N ARG A 107 -13.38 20.00 -2.64
CA ARG A 107 -12.80 20.05 -1.29
C ARG A 107 -12.67 18.66 -0.73
N ARG A 108 -11.48 18.28 -0.27
CA ARG A 108 -11.13 16.91 0.13
C ARG A 108 -10.67 16.93 1.57
N TYR A 109 -11.37 16.20 2.42
CA TYR A 109 -11.10 16.09 3.85
C TYR A 109 -10.47 14.73 4.16
N PRO A 110 -9.13 14.61 4.29
CA PRO A 110 -8.48 13.34 4.59
C PRO A 110 -8.73 12.97 6.05
N LEU A 111 -9.46 11.88 6.27
CA LEU A 111 -9.91 11.45 7.58
C LEU A 111 -8.82 10.69 8.31
N ARG A 112 -8.46 11.13 9.51
CA ARG A 112 -7.43 10.43 10.31
C ARG A 112 -8.02 9.21 10.98
N THR A 113 -7.44 8.04 10.77
CA THR A 113 -7.94 6.78 11.33
C THR A 113 -6.91 6.13 12.25
N GLU A 114 -7.37 5.14 13.00
CA GLU A 114 -6.48 4.11 13.52
C GLU A 114 -6.00 3.22 12.37
N VAL A 115 -5.00 2.39 12.66
CA VAL A 115 -4.49 1.43 11.68
C VAL A 115 -5.51 0.31 11.51
N PHE A 116 -5.89 0.04 10.26
CA PHE A 116 -6.70 -1.12 9.92
C PHE A 116 -5.83 -2.37 9.96
N TYR A 117 -6.41 -3.50 10.37
CA TYR A 117 -5.76 -4.81 10.38
C TYR A 117 -6.66 -5.81 9.67
N LYS A 118 -6.16 -7.04 9.45
CA LYS A 118 -6.96 -8.11 8.84
C LYS A 118 -8.22 -8.41 9.65
N GLU A 119 -8.16 -8.24 10.96
CA GLU A 119 -9.23 -8.52 11.91
C GLU A 119 -10.20 -7.34 12.09
N THR A 120 -9.89 -6.17 11.50
CA THR A 120 -10.78 -5.01 11.58
C THR A 120 -12.09 -5.29 10.83
N ASP A 121 -13.22 -5.09 11.51
CA ASP A 121 -14.53 -5.11 10.88
C ASP A 121 -14.70 -3.88 9.99
N PHE A 122 -14.38 -4.07 8.71
CA PHE A 122 -14.13 -2.98 7.77
C PHE A 122 -15.31 -2.00 7.67
N ASP A 123 -16.52 -2.51 7.38
CA ASP A 123 -17.69 -1.66 7.09
C ASP A 123 -18.09 -0.79 8.30
N PRO A 124 -18.29 -1.34 9.52
CA PRO A 124 -18.61 -0.52 10.70
C PRO A 124 -17.50 0.46 11.08
N THR A 125 -16.22 0.06 10.92
CA THR A 125 -15.10 0.95 11.20
C THR A 125 -15.05 2.13 10.23
N VAL A 126 -15.25 1.92 8.92
CA VAL A 126 -15.37 3.02 7.95
C VAL A 126 -16.52 3.96 8.35
N MET A 127 -17.70 3.41 8.67
CA MET A 127 -18.86 4.21 9.04
C MET A 127 -18.64 5.03 10.33
N THR A 128 -17.84 4.53 11.27
CA THR A 128 -17.48 5.25 12.49
C THR A 128 -16.76 6.56 12.17
N TYR A 129 -15.82 6.55 11.23
CA TYR A 129 -15.09 7.75 10.83
C TYR A 129 -15.93 8.70 9.98
N VAL A 130 -16.80 8.18 9.10
CA VAL A 130 -17.76 9.00 8.35
C VAL A 130 -18.70 9.73 9.32
N LYS A 131 -19.24 9.02 10.32
CA LYS A 131 -20.08 9.62 11.35
C LYS A 131 -19.33 10.66 12.17
N ARG A 132 -18.10 10.36 12.60
CA ARG A 132 -17.24 11.27 13.36
C ARG A 132 -17.05 12.61 12.62
N PHE A 133 -16.87 12.57 11.31
CA PHE A 133 -16.79 13.80 10.52
C PHE A 133 -18.09 14.60 10.66
N PHE A 134 -19.26 14.05 10.31
CA PHE A 134 -20.49 14.85 10.38
C PHE A 134 -20.83 15.32 11.79
N ASP A 135 -20.55 14.53 12.83
CA ASP A 135 -20.74 14.93 14.23
C ASP A 135 -19.87 16.15 14.61
N GLY A 136 -18.65 16.25 14.06
CA GLY A 136 -17.71 17.34 14.34
C GLY A 136 -17.92 18.60 13.50
N LEU A 137 -18.63 18.49 12.37
CA LEU A 137 -18.75 19.54 11.36
C LEU A 137 -19.36 20.84 11.91
N PRO A 138 -20.35 20.83 12.83
CA PRO A 138 -20.87 22.05 13.45
C PRO A 138 -19.82 22.88 14.22
N ALA A 139 -18.80 22.22 14.76
CA ALA A 139 -17.71 22.86 15.51
C ALA A 139 -16.49 23.19 14.65
N ALA A 140 -16.49 22.77 13.38
CA ALA A 140 -15.31 22.85 12.51
C ALA A 140 -15.06 24.25 11.94
N GLY A 141 -16.10 25.10 11.88
CA GLY A 141 -16.02 26.47 11.36
C GLY A 141 -16.93 26.71 10.15
N THR A 142 -17.23 27.99 9.89
CA THR A 142 -18.20 28.41 8.87
C THR A 142 -17.75 28.07 7.44
N GLU A 143 -16.45 28.04 7.18
CA GLU A 143 -15.90 27.67 5.87
C GLU A 143 -16.19 26.21 5.50
N HIS A 144 -16.19 25.29 6.47
CA HIS A 144 -16.49 23.89 6.23
C HIS A 144 -17.99 23.65 6.13
N ALA A 145 -18.80 24.34 6.95
CA ALA A 145 -20.25 24.33 6.79
C ALA A 145 -20.65 24.82 5.39
N THR A 146 -20.05 25.90 4.90
CA THR A 146 -20.31 26.44 3.56
C THR A 146 -19.93 25.46 2.46
N ALA A 147 -18.77 24.79 2.59
CA ALA A 147 -18.28 23.85 1.59
C ALA A 147 -19.02 22.51 1.53
N THR A 148 -19.83 22.20 2.57
CA THR A 148 -20.54 20.91 2.70
C THR A 148 -22.06 21.06 2.55
N THR A 149 -22.63 22.24 2.78
CA THR A 149 -24.08 22.48 2.72
C THR A 149 -24.60 22.41 1.28
N ASP A 150 -25.58 21.52 1.06
CA ASP A 150 -26.20 21.25 -0.25
C ASP A 150 -25.19 20.95 -1.38
N ALA A 151 -24.02 20.44 -1.03
CA ALA A 151 -22.95 20.11 -1.97
C ALA A 151 -22.96 18.60 -2.25
N PRO A 152 -22.93 18.17 -3.53
CA PRO A 152 -22.69 16.77 -3.86
C PRO A 152 -21.38 16.29 -3.24
N TRP A 153 -21.38 15.10 -2.65
CA TRP A 153 -20.19 14.58 -1.98
C TRP A 153 -19.98 13.08 -2.15
N TYR A 154 -18.73 12.66 -1.95
CA TYR A 154 -18.24 11.33 -2.24
C TYR A 154 -17.38 10.81 -1.10
N LEU A 155 -17.36 9.49 -0.94
CA LEU A 155 -16.43 8.80 -0.05
C LEU A 155 -15.29 8.20 -0.88
N PHE A 156 -14.05 8.58 -0.57
CA PHE A 156 -12.86 8.00 -1.18
C PHE A 156 -12.15 7.13 -0.15
N VAL A 157 -11.84 5.90 -0.52
CA VAL A 157 -11.23 4.90 0.37
C VAL A 157 -10.00 4.32 -0.30
N SER A 158 -8.88 4.27 0.41
CA SER A 158 -7.67 3.64 -0.10
C SER A 158 -7.87 2.14 -0.27
N GLU A 159 -7.40 1.63 -1.39
CA GLU A 159 -7.24 0.21 -1.67
C GLU A 159 -6.46 -0.53 -0.58
N LYS A 160 -5.50 0.12 0.10
CA LYS A 160 -4.64 -0.50 1.13
C LYS A 160 -5.47 -1.05 2.26
N ILE A 161 -6.42 -0.27 2.78
CA ILE A 161 -7.25 -0.71 3.92
C ILE A 161 -8.30 -1.75 3.49
N VAL A 162 -8.76 -1.71 2.23
CA VAL A 162 -9.63 -2.76 1.67
C VAL A 162 -8.85 -4.08 1.55
N ALA A 163 -7.68 -4.05 0.91
CA ALA A 163 -6.83 -5.23 0.75
C ALA A 163 -6.40 -5.80 2.11
N MET A 164 -6.05 -4.94 3.06
CA MET A 164 -5.60 -5.34 4.39
C MET A 164 -6.69 -6.07 5.17
N THR A 165 -7.91 -5.51 5.23
CA THR A 165 -9.06 -6.15 5.89
C THR A 165 -9.54 -7.41 5.16
N GLN A 166 -9.28 -7.53 3.86
CA GLN A 166 -9.49 -8.78 3.11
C GLN A 166 -8.38 -9.83 3.33
N GLY A 167 -7.36 -9.54 4.15
CA GLY A 167 -6.22 -10.44 4.38
C GLY A 167 -5.29 -10.59 3.18
N ARG A 168 -5.24 -9.57 2.31
CA ARG A 168 -4.50 -9.55 1.04
C ARG A 168 -3.18 -8.76 1.09
N SER A 169 -2.79 -8.28 2.27
CA SER A 169 -1.45 -7.77 2.57
C SER A 169 -0.66 -8.87 3.28
N ILE A 170 0.31 -9.46 2.61
CA ILE A 170 1.09 -10.59 3.11
C ILE A 170 2.46 -10.11 3.54
N PRO A 171 2.83 -10.23 4.83
CA PRO A 171 4.16 -9.88 5.30
C PRO A 171 5.23 -10.69 4.59
N VAL A 172 6.34 -10.05 4.21
CA VAL A 172 7.43 -10.71 3.48
C VAL A 172 8.04 -11.91 4.20
N TRP A 173 8.06 -11.90 5.53
CA TRP A 173 8.56 -12.99 6.37
C TRP A 173 7.64 -14.22 6.44
N ASP A 174 6.43 -14.12 5.90
CA ASP A 174 5.50 -15.25 5.75
C ASP A 174 5.50 -15.82 4.33
N ILE A 175 6.21 -15.17 3.39
CA ILE A 175 6.28 -15.60 1.99
C ILE A 175 7.48 -16.53 1.80
N LYS A 176 7.20 -17.80 1.51
CA LYS A 176 8.24 -18.77 1.14
C LYS A 176 8.58 -18.66 -0.34
N VAL A 177 9.59 -17.85 -0.65
CA VAL A 177 10.03 -17.62 -2.03
C VAL A 177 10.63 -18.89 -2.64
N SER A 178 10.08 -19.34 -3.77
CA SER A 178 10.60 -20.45 -4.56
C SER A 178 11.76 -20.03 -5.48
N ASN A 179 12.58 -21.00 -5.90
CA ASN A 179 13.62 -20.75 -6.89
C ASN A 179 13.05 -20.26 -8.23
N ALA A 180 11.87 -20.75 -8.61
CA ALA A 180 11.16 -20.28 -9.79
C ALA A 180 10.85 -18.78 -9.69
N ALA A 181 10.27 -18.34 -8.56
CA ALA A 181 9.97 -16.93 -8.33
C ALA A 181 11.21 -16.03 -8.47
N ARG A 182 12.35 -16.46 -7.90
CA ARG A 182 13.64 -15.76 -7.99
C ARG A 182 14.20 -15.68 -9.41
N ILE A 183 13.96 -16.71 -10.22
CA ILE A 183 14.40 -16.74 -11.61
C ILE A 183 13.50 -15.82 -12.44
N PHE A 184 12.18 -15.98 -12.35
CA PHE A 184 11.23 -15.20 -13.16
C PHE A 184 11.25 -13.72 -12.84
N SER A 185 11.44 -13.33 -11.57
CA SER A 185 11.49 -11.92 -11.17
C SER A 185 12.62 -11.14 -11.86
N LYS A 186 13.76 -11.77 -12.15
CA LYS A 186 14.90 -11.15 -12.85
C LYS A 186 14.59 -10.76 -14.30
N PHE A 187 13.58 -11.37 -14.91
CA PHE A 187 13.19 -11.10 -16.30
C PHE A 187 12.09 -10.04 -16.43
N VAL A 188 11.56 -9.56 -15.30
CA VAL A 188 10.58 -8.48 -15.26
C VAL A 188 11.31 -7.15 -15.19
N THR A 189 10.95 -6.22 -16.09
CA THR A 189 11.47 -4.86 -16.06
C THR A 189 10.85 -4.09 -14.90
N ARG A 190 11.70 -3.47 -14.08
CA ARG A 190 11.26 -2.55 -13.01
C ARG A 190 10.67 -1.29 -13.63
N ASN A 191 9.51 -0.84 -13.15
CA ASN A 191 8.86 0.38 -13.64
C ASN A 191 9.09 1.52 -12.63
N PRO A 192 9.12 2.82 -13.03
CA PRO A 192 9.31 3.92 -12.09
C PRO A 192 8.24 3.99 -10.99
N GLY A 193 7.01 3.57 -11.29
CA GLY A 193 5.89 3.56 -10.35
C GLY A 193 5.85 2.40 -9.35
N GLY A 194 6.81 1.47 -9.36
CA GLY A 194 6.80 0.32 -8.44
C GLY A 194 7.67 -0.85 -8.89
N ILE A 195 8.05 -1.71 -7.94
CA ILE A 195 8.84 -2.93 -8.23
C ILE A 195 7.97 -3.99 -8.91
N GLY A 196 6.69 -4.10 -8.52
CA GLY A 196 5.76 -5.10 -9.02
C GLY A 196 6.34 -6.51 -8.97
N LEU A 197 6.19 -7.26 -10.07
CA LEU A 197 6.68 -8.65 -10.20
C LEU A 197 8.21 -8.80 -10.32
N ALA A 198 8.97 -7.70 -10.35
CA ALA A 198 10.44 -7.77 -10.35
C ALA A 198 10.99 -8.15 -8.96
N SER A 199 10.16 -8.12 -7.93
CA SER A 199 10.46 -8.66 -6.60
C SER A 199 10.19 -10.17 -6.57
N PRO A 200 11.11 -10.99 -6.03
CA PRO A 200 10.87 -12.42 -5.84
C PRO A 200 9.64 -12.73 -4.98
N TRP A 201 9.30 -11.89 -4.00
CA TRP A 201 8.10 -12.08 -3.18
C TRP A 201 6.83 -11.86 -4.01
N SER A 202 6.78 -10.79 -4.80
CA SER A 202 5.64 -10.53 -5.70
C SER A 202 5.47 -11.61 -6.76
N MET A 203 6.58 -12.07 -7.32
CA MET A 203 6.55 -13.18 -8.27
C MET A 203 6.06 -14.47 -7.60
N GLN A 204 6.41 -14.72 -6.33
CA GLN A 204 5.90 -15.87 -5.58
C GLN A 204 4.39 -15.76 -5.40
N LEU A 205 3.85 -14.61 -5.00
CA LEU A 205 2.41 -14.41 -4.89
C LEU A 205 1.70 -14.56 -6.24
N ALA A 206 2.29 -14.07 -7.33
CA ALA A 206 1.76 -14.30 -8.67
C ALA A 206 1.73 -15.80 -9.03
N ILE A 207 2.77 -16.55 -8.67
CA ILE A 207 2.81 -18.01 -8.83
C ILE A 207 1.74 -18.69 -7.98
N ASP A 208 1.52 -18.24 -6.74
CA ASP A 208 0.52 -18.81 -5.84
C ASP A 208 -0.91 -18.54 -6.35
N GLU A 209 -1.15 -17.37 -6.96
CA GLU A 209 -2.45 -16.96 -7.50
C GLU A 209 -2.82 -17.68 -8.81
N VAL A 210 -1.89 -17.79 -9.77
CA VAL A 210 -2.21 -18.31 -11.12
C VAL A 210 -1.52 -19.64 -11.48
N GLY A 211 -0.64 -20.12 -10.61
CA GLY A 211 0.17 -21.31 -10.83
C GLY A 211 1.43 -21.05 -11.66
N LEU A 212 2.49 -21.76 -11.30
CA LEU A 212 3.76 -21.75 -12.04
C LEU A 212 3.62 -22.10 -13.54
N PRO A 213 2.79 -23.06 -13.97
CA PRO A 213 2.63 -23.37 -15.40
C PRO A 213 2.17 -22.16 -16.23
N LYS A 214 1.25 -21.34 -15.69
CA LYS A 214 0.75 -20.15 -16.38
C LYS A 214 1.83 -19.08 -16.47
N ILE A 215 2.60 -18.87 -15.41
CA ILE A 215 3.75 -17.94 -15.41
C ILE A 215 4.78 -18.36 -16.46
N MET A 216 5.15 -19.64 -16.51
CA MET A 216 6.09 -20.16 -17.51
C MET A 216 5.58 -19.92 -18.94
N TYR A 217 4.30 -20.21 -19.19
CA TYR A 217 3.67 -19.99 -20.48
C TYR A 217 3.66 -18.50 -20.88
N ALA A 218 3.28 -17.62 -19.95
CA ALA A 218 3.30 -16.17 -20.14
C ALA A 218 4.72 -15.64 -20.44
N SER A 219 5.73 -16.13 -19.71
CA SER A 219 7.14 -15.77 -19.95
C SER A 219 7.60 -16.22 -21.34
N ALA A 220 7.30 -17.44 -21.76
CA ALA A 220 7.64 -17.94 -23.09
C ALA A 220 6.97 -17.11 -24.20
N ARG A 221 5.68 -16.79 -24.05
CA ARG A 221 4.93 -15.92 -24.97
C ARG A 221 5.50 -14.51 -25.03
N SER A 222 5.97 -13.96 -23.91
CA SER A 222 6.60 -12.64 -23.85
C SER A 222 7.89 -12.57 -24.66
N VAL A 223 8.71 -13.63 -24.64
CA VAL A 223 9.92 -13.73 -25.48
C VAL A 223 9.55 -13.71 -26.97
N ILE A 224 8.57 -14.50 -27.38
CA ILE A 224 8.09 -14.54 -28.78
C ILE A 224 7.51 -13.16 -29.17
N GLY A 225 6.73 -12.54 -28.30
CA GLY A 225 6.17 -11.20 -28.51
C GLY A 225 7.25 -10.15 -28.77
N LYS A 226 8.32 -10.16 -27.96
CA LYS A 226 9.47 -9.24 -28.16
C LYS A 226 10.14 -9.44 -29.52
N LEU A 227 10.30 -10.68 -29.99
CA LEU A 227 10.84 -10.95 -31.33
C LEU A 227 9.92 -10.44 -32.45
N GLN A 228 8.63 -10.25 -32.17
CA GLN A 228 7.63 -9.69 -33.09
C GLN A 228 7.41 -8.18 -32.87
N GLY A 229 8.22 -7.51 -32.04
CA GLY A 229 8.05 -6.08 -31.71
C GLY A 229 6.86 -5.76 -30.80
N LYS A 230 6.25 -6.76 -30.16
CA LYS A 230 5.14 -6.59 -29.21
C LYS A 230 5.65 -6.55 -27.77
N SER A 231 5.27 -5.51 -27.04
CA SER A 231 5.49 -5.40 -25.59
C SER A 231 4.23 -5.80 -24.81
N GLY A 232 4.36 -6.12 -23.51
CA GLY A 232 3.21 -6.37 -22.63
C GLY A 232 2.55 -7.76 -22.73
N VAL A 233 2.98 -8.63 -23.65
CA VAL A 233 2.39 -9.98 -23.87
C VAL A 233 2.37 -10.85 -22.62
N PHE A 234 3.36 -10.69 -21.71
CA PHE A 234 3.33 -11.39 -20.42
C PHE A 234 2.04 -11.09 -19.67
N TYR A 235 1.75 -9.81 -19.46
CA TYR A 235 0.62 -9.31 -18.68
C TYR A 235 -0.75 -9.61 -19.31
N GLU A 236 -0.82 -9.65 -20.64
CA GLU A 236 -2.01 -10.11 -21.37
C GLU A 236 -2.36 -11.57 -21.02
N VAL A 237 -1.36 -12.44 -20.88
CA VAL A 237 -1.56 -13.87 -20.62
C VAL A 237 -1.86 -14.17 -19.16
N VAL A 238 -1.12 -13.56 -18.22
CA VAL A 238 -1.36 -13.78 -16.77
C VAL A 238 -2.69 -13.18 -16.31
N GLY A 239 -3.10 -12.05 -16.90
CA GLY A 239 -4.33 -11.34 -16.58
C GLY A 239 -4.08 -10.11 -15.69
N HIS A 240 -4.99 -9.14 -15.79
CA HIS A 240 -4.84 -7.81 -15.19
C HIS A 240 -4.70 -7.79 -13.66
N ASN A 241 -5.30 -8.76 -12.94
CA ASN A 241 -5.20 -8.84 -11.48
C ASN A 241 -3.75 -9.07 -11.00
N ILE A 242 -2.92 -9.73 -11.81
CA ILE A 242 -1.51 -9.98 -11.47
C ILE A 242 -0.67 -8.72 -11.64
N ASN A 243 -1.03 -7.83 -12.57
CA ASN A 243 -0.35 -6.53 -12.75
C ASN A 243 -0.51 -5.64 -11.52
N ALA A 244 -1.61 -5.82 -10.79
CA ALA A 244 -1.95 -5.05 -9.61
C ALA A 244 -1.41 -5.68 -8.31
N ILE A 245 -0.58 -6.72 -8.40
CA ILE A 245 0.24 -7.16 -7.25
C ILE A 245 1.32 -6.10 -7.05
N ASP A 246 1.15 -5.33 -5.98
CA ASP A 246 2.10 -4.34 -5.55
C ASP A 246 3.18 -5.00 -4.69
N GLY A 247 4.42 -4.79 -5.07
CA GLY A 247 5.54 -5.48 -4.46
C GLY A 247 5.94 -4.87 -3.13
N ALA A 248 6.44 -5.71 -2.22
CA ALA A 248 7.17 -5.23 -1.06
C ALA A 248 8.36 -4.40 -1.58
N ALA A 249 8.26 -3.09 -1.39
CA ALA A 249 9.23 -2.15 -1.89
C ALA A 249 10.42 -2.04 -0.94
N GLY A 250 11.07 -3.17 -0.63
CA GLY A 250 12.30 -3.20 0.19
C GLY A 250 13.47 -2.38 -0.41
N TYR A 251 13.32 -1.90 -1.65
CA TYR A 251 14.30 -1.11 -2.40
C TYR A 251 13.89 0.33 -2.68
N GLN A 252 12.63 0.72 -2.42
CA GLN A 252 12.24 2.11 -2.59
C GLN A 252 12.53 2.85 -1.29
N VAL A 253 13.58 3.67 -1.36
CA VAL A 253 13.93 4.65 -0.33
C VAL A 253 12.66 5.36 0.13
N GLY A 254 12.32 5.23 1.41
CA GLY A 254 11.16 5.91 2.02
C GLY A 254 9.86 5.11 2.09
N THR A 255 9.82 3.82 1.69
CA THR A 255 8.62 2.98 1.87
C THR A 255 8.80 1.97 3.01
N SER A 256 8.10 2.19 4.11
CA SER A 256 8.12 1.36 5.33
C SER A 256 7.27 0.08 5.22
N THR A 257 6.91 -0.35 4.00
CA THR A 257 5.97 -1.46 3.81
C THR A 257 6.71 -2.79 3.59
N HIS A 258 6.82 -3.59 4.65
CA HIS A 258 7.39 -4.95 4.61
C HIS A 258 6.33 -6.02 4.25
N SER A 259 5.42 -5.70 3.34
CA SER A 259 4.40 -6.63 2.84
C SER A 259 4.26 -6.54 1.33
N VAL A 260 3.88 -7.65 0.70
CA VAL A 260 3.41 -7.70 -0.68
C VAL A 260 1.89 -7.70 -0.63
N LYS A 261 1.26 -6.90 -1.50
CA LYS A 261 -0.20 -6.75 -1.50
C LYS A 261 -0.78 -7.27 -2.80
N TYR A 262 -1.81 -8.10 -2.69
CA TYR A 262 -2.70 -8.31 -3.82
C TYR A 262 -3.69 -7.14 -3.93
N ALA A 263 -4.15 -6.87 -5.15
CA ALA A 263 -5.27 -5.96 -5.36
C ALA A 263 -6.52 -6.40 -4.58
N PRO A 264 -7.35 -5.47 -4.10
CA PRO A 264 -8.62 -5.78 -3.47
C PRO A 264 -9.50 -6.70 -4.32
N ILE A 265 -10.26 -7.57 -3.66
CA ILE A 265 -11.32 -8.36 -4.30
C ILE A 265 -12.52 -7.43 -4.51
N ASP A 266 -13.04 -7.42 -5.74
CA ASP A 266 -14.27 -6.74 -6.14
C ASP A 266 -14.39 -5.28 -5.64
N PRO A 267 -13.46 -4.39 -6.06
CA PRO A 267 -13.46 -3.00 -5.58
C PRO A 267 -14.74 -2.24 -5.96
N ASP A 268 -15.39 -2.60 -7.08
CA ASP A 268 -16.70 -2.03 -7.46
C ASP A 268 -17.81 -2.47 -6.49
N GLY A 269 -17.85 -3.76 -6.12
CA GLY A 269 -18.78 -4.26 -5.12
C GLY A 269 -18.55 -3.66 -3.73
N VAL A 270 -17.29 -3.46 -3.32
CA VAL A 270 -16.95 -2.76 -2.07
C VAL A 270 -17.44 -1.32 -2.10
N ALA A 271 -17.22 -0.58 -3.20
CA ALA A 271 -17.71 0.79 -3.35
C ALA A 271 -19.25 0.86 -3.25
N ALA A 272 -19.96 0.00 -4.00
CA ALA A 272 -21.42 -0.04 -3.98
C ALA A 272 -21.97 -0.38 -2.59
N ARG A 273 -21.34 -1.33 -1.88
CA ARG A 273 -21.72 -1.71 -0.51
C ARG A 273 -21.53 -0.56 0.48
N LEU A 274 -20.37 0.08 0.48
CA LEU A 274 -20.10 1.23 1.34
C LEU A 274 -21.08 2.37 1.05
N SER A 275 -21.38 2.63 -0.22
CA SER A 275 -22.35 3.64 -0.59
C SER A 275 -23.77 3.35 -0.11
N ALA A 276 -24.20 2.09 -0.12
CA ALA A 276 -25.48 1.70 0.47
C ALA A 276 -25.50 1.95 1.99
N LEU A 277 -24.41 1.62 2.69
CA LEU A 277 -24.27 1.85 4.13
C LEU A 277 -24.25 3.34 4.47
N VAL A 278 -23.52 4.16 3.71
CA VAL A 278 -23.51 5.62 3.88
C VAL A 278 -24.92 6.17 3.78
N ARG A 279 -25.65 5.87 2.70
CA ARG A 279 -27.04 6.33 2.51
C ARG A 279 -27.98 5.91 3.63
N ALA A 280 -27.73 4.76 4.25
CA ALA A 280 -28.54 4.23 5.34
C ALA A 280 -28.21 4.83 6.72
N THR A 281 -27.02 5.39 6.92
CA THR A 281 -26.50 5.71 8.26
C THR A 281 -26.21 7.19 8.50
N VAL A 282 -25.89 7.97 7.47
CA VAL A 282 -25.63 9.41 7.62
C VAL A 282 -26.94 10.21 7.74
N PRO A 283 -26.92 11.42 8.34
CA PRO A 283 -28.11 12.27 8.41
C PRO A 283 -28.74 12.52 7.03
N ALA A 284 -30.07 12.60 6.99
CA ALA A 284 -30.85 12.65 5.74
C ALA A 284 -30.41 13.78 4.78
N GLU A 285 -30.00 14.92 5.32
CA GLU A 285 -29.49 16.06 4.54
C GLU A 285 -28.21 15.71 3.76
N TYR A 286 -27.29 14.96 4.37
CA TYR A 286 -26.07 14.50 3.71
C TYR A 286 -26.33 13.27 2.84
N ALA A 287 -27.26 12.39 3.23
CA ALA A 287 -27.63 11.25 2.41
C ALA A 287 -28.25 11.69 1.06
N ALA A 288 -28.99 12.80 1.06
CA ALA A 288 -29.63 13.35 -0.15
C ALA A 288 -28.62 13.87 -1.19
N THR A 289 -27.44 14.32 -0.77
CA THR A 289 -26.39 14.84 -1.66
C THR A 289 -25.24 13.86 -1.87
N PHE A 290 -25.32 12.65 -1.30
CA PHE A 290 -24.28 11.64 -1.45
C PHE A 290 -24.26 11.01 -2.85
N ALA A 291 -23.15 11.18 -3.55
CA ALA A 291 -22.96 10.86 -4.96
C ALA A 291 -22.09 9.60 -5.21
N GLY A 292 -21.68 8.90 -4.14
CA GLY A 292 -21.08 7.56 -4.21
C GLY A 292 -19.70 7.43 -3.58
N THR A 293 -19.10 6.26 -3.74
CA THR A 293 -17.82 5.83 -3.18
C THR A 293 -16.86 5.45 -4.28
N ALA A 294 -15.57 5.74 -4.08
CA ALA A 294 -14.48 5.29 -4.94
C ALA A 294 -13.37 4.61 -4.12
N ILE A 295 -12.90 3.46 -4.62
CA ILE A 295 -11.72 2.76 -4.12
C ILE A 295 -10.52 3.16 -4.97
N MET A 296 -9.56 3.84 -4.35
CA MET A 296 -8.41 4.43 -5.03
C MET A 296 -7.10 3.80 -4.55
N ASP A 297 -6.20 3.54 -5.48
CA ASP A 297 -4.76 3.42 -5.20
C ASP A 297 -4.11 4.76 -5.55
N ALA A 298 -3.61 5.46 -4.53
CA ALA A 298 -2.97 6.76 -4.70
C ALA A 298 -1.62 6.78 -3.97
N ASN A 299 -0.61 7.29 -4.67
CA ASN A 299 0.70 7.60 -4.13
C ASN A 299 1.28 8.81 -4.87
N ASP A 300 2.47 9.27 -4.48
CA ASP A 300 3.08 10.47 -5.08
C ASP A 300 3.53 10.29 -6.54
N LEU A 301 3.50 9.07 -7.09
CA LEU A 301 3.89 8.74 -8.46
C LEU A 301 2.69 8.53 -9.39
N GLY A 302 1.50 8.30 -8.85
CA GLY A 302 0.31 8.04 -9.66
C GLY A 302 -0.93 7.66 -8.85
N VAL A 303 -2.07 7.73 -9.54
CA VAL A 303 -3.40 7.46 -8.99
C VAL A 303 -4.19 6.55 -9.91
N VAL A 304 -4.80 5.51 -9.37
CA VAL A 304 -5.62 4.53 -10.07
C VAL A 304 -6.94 4.34 -9.36
N ALA A 305 -8.05 4.56 -10.06
CA ALA A 305 -9.39 4.20 -9.60
C ALA A 305 -9.65 2.70 -9.86
N LEU A 306 -9.60 1.88 -8.81
CA LEU A 306 -9.77 0.43 -8.92
C LEU A 306 -11.24 0.05 -9.10
N GLY A 307 -12.14 0.67 -8.34
CA GLY A 307 -13.58 0.49 -8.47
C GLY A 307 -14.37 1.64 -7.86
N HIS A 308 -15.59 1.88 -8.34
CA HIS A 308 -16.44 2.98 -7.85
C HIS A 308 -17.92 2.75 -8.19
N ASP A 309 -18.81 3.39 -7.43
CA ASP A 309 -20.25 3.46 -7.75
C ASP A 309 -20.73 4.90 -8.01
N THR A 310 -19.80 5.80 -8.31
CA THR A 310 -20.06 7.22 -8.59
C THR A 310 -20.53 7.45 -10.03
N GLY A 311 -21.18 8.59 -10.28
CA GLY A 311 -21.47 9.09 -11.63
C GLY A 311 -20.29 9.77 -12.33
N LEU A 312 -19.12 9.87 -11.68
CA LEU A 312 -17.92 10.50 -12.23
C LEU A 312 -17.15 9.51 -13.12
N SER A 313 -16.42 10.04 -14.11
CA SER A 313 -15.49 9.21 -14.89
C SER A 313 -14.26 8.85 -14.04
N LYS A 314 -13.62 7.71 -14.35
CA LYS A 314 -12.37 7.30 -13.68
C LYS A 314 -11.28 8.37 -13.78
N THR A 315 -11.18 9.07 -14.92
CA THR A 315 -10.24 10.17 -15.12
C THR A 315 -10.48 11.29 -14.10
N VAL A 316 -11.74 11.72 -13.92
CA VAL A 316 -12.08 12.73 -12.92
C VAL A 316 -11.76 12.24 -11.50
N LEU A 317 -12.08 10.99 -11.16
CA LEU A 317 -11.73 10.42 -9.85
C LEU A 317 -10.22 10.42 -9.59
N GLN A 318 -9.41 10.09 -10.59
CA GLN A 318 -7.95 10.13 -10.52
C GLN A 318 -7.43 11.57 -10.38
N ASP A 319 -8.01 12.51 -11.12
CA ASP A 319 -7.59 13.91 -11.06
C ASP A 319 -7.96 14.61 -9.75
N ILE A 320 -9.07 14.22 -9.10
CA ILE A 320 -9.42 14.67 -7.73
C ILE A 320 -8.32 14.28 -6.74
N PHE A 321 -7.57 13.21 -7.01
CA PHE A 321 -6.54 12.67 -6.12
C PHE A 321 -5.10 12.82 -6.62
N ARG A 322 -4.87 13.53 -7.74
CA ARG A 322 -3.56 13.55 -8.45
C ARG A 322 -2.36 14.03 -7.63
N ASP A 323 -2.59 14.83 -6.60
CA ASP A 323 -1.58 15.33 -5.64
C ASP A 323 -1.56 14.53 -4.32
N ASN A 324 -2.31 13.42 -4.24
CA ASN A 324 -2.47 12.53 -3.10
C ASN A 324 -2.77 13.27 -1.77
N PRO A 325 -4.03 13.70 -1.53
CA PRO A 325 -4.39 14.41 -0.30
C PRO A 325 -4.32 13.52 0.96
N GLN A 326 -4.32 12.19 0.79
CA GLN A 326 -4.25 11.20 1.88
C GLN A 326 -2.83 11.01 2.43
N GLY A 327 -1.81 11.62 1.82
CA GLY A 327 -0.43 11.40 2.20
C GLY A 327 0.04 9.97 1.86
N GLN A 328 1.28 9.66 2.21
CA GLN A 328 1.91 8.41 1.77
C GLN A 328 2.53 7.60 2.91
N THR A 329 2.76 8.21 4.07
CA THR A 329 3.59 7.68 5.14
C THR A 329 2.82 7.59 6.46
N THR A 330 3.19 8.39 7.46
CA THR A 330 2.69 8.32 8.84
C THR A 330 1.47 9.22 9.10
N GLU A 331 0.87 9.82 8.06
CA GLU A 331 -0.30 10.69 8.18
C GLU A 331 -1.55 9.95 8.67
N THR A 332 -1.66 8.64 8.43
CA THR A 332 -2.77 7.78 8.86
C THR A 332 -4.14 8.24 8.36
N THR A 333 -4.22 8.67 7.09
CA THR A 333 -5.47 9.17 6.49
C THR A 333 -5.92 8.38 5.26
N PRO A 334 -6.28 7.08 5.40
CA PRO A 334 -6.60 6.20 4.26
C PRO A 334 -7.97 6.46 3.63
N MET A 335 -8.70 7.49 4.07
CA MET A 335 -10.03 7.82 3.56
C MET A 335 -10.17 9.33 3.40
N SER A 336 -11.08 9.76 2.54
CA SER A 336 -11.44 11.18 2.44
C SER A 336 -12.91 11.38 2.11
N LEU A 337 -13.50 12.40 2.70
CA LEU A 337 -14.79 12.92 2.27
C LEU A 337 -14.54 14.06 1.28
N VAL A 338 -15.17 13.99 0.12
CA VAL A 338 -14.90 14.93 -0.98
C VAL A 338 -16.19 15.62 -1.40
N PHE A 339 -16.21 16.95 -1.37
CA PHE A 339 -17.38 17.77 -1.69
C PHE A 339 -17.11 18.61 -2.94
N THR A 340 -18.03 18.58 -3.90
CA THR A 340 -18.01 19.49 -5.04
C THR A 340 -18.23 20.93 -4.57
N GLN A 341 -17.36 21.85 -4.98
CA GLN A 341 -17.44 23.27 -4.64
C GLN A 341 -18.24 24.03 -5.70
N LYS A 342 -19.00 25.05 -5.24
CA LYS A 342 -19.86 25.89 -6.06
C LYS A 342 -19.10 26.95 -6.84
#